data_AF-A0A117PMC6-F1
#
_entry.id   AF-A0A117PMC6-F1
#
_cell.length_a   1.000
_cell.length_b   1.000
_cell.length_c   1.000
_cell.angle_alpha   90.00
_cell.angle_beta   90.00
_cell.angle_gamma   90.00
#
_symmetry.space_group_name_H-M   'P 1'
#
loop_
_entity.id
_entity.type
_entity.pdbx_description
1 polymer ?
#
loop_
_entity_poly.entity_id
_entity_poly.type
_entity_poly.pdbx_seq_one_letter_code
_entity_poly.pdbx_strand_id
1 'polypeptide(L)'
;MGDQPVSTPTAAATGGKNSKNDSAKFGASFAPSFTLNLSQNKTNNSGGGGGSRGSVPAQGGRGGHSEALLPPPEFTSPADVRNYCNHLRAVMVTLSFEVAMGAEILKGVLSTVPDPEGRIGGSKARAWKVSRKLRKSADAAASAAKNAAATYAAFQQAYEEEINRVKHRARRPQGPRMDWAQQ
;
A
#
# COMPACT_ATOMS: atom_id res chain seq x y z
N MET A 1 -13.90 -52.48 64.12
CA MET A 1 -15.16 -51.70 64.10
C MET A 1 -14.83 -50.35 63.49
N GLY A 2 -15.14 -50.02 62.24
CA GLY A 2 -16.28 -50.41 61.40
C GLY A 2 -17.13 -49.15 61.15
N ASP A 3 -17.30 -48.78 59.87
CA ASP A 3 -18.41 -48.02 59.26
C ASP A 3 -18.54 -46.48 59.52
N GLN A 4 -18.67 -45.56 58.54
CA GLN A 4 -18.94 -45.59 57.09
C GLN A 4 -18.41 -44.33 56.35
N PRO A 5 -18.17 -44.38 55.02
CA PRO A 5 -18.03 -43.20 54.16
C PRO A 5 -19.36 -42.78 53.50
N VAL A 6 -19.63 -41.47 53.52
CA VAL A 6 -20.80 -40.82 52.89
C VAL A 6 -20.62 -40.77 51.36
N SER A 7 -21.59 -41.28 50.61
CA SER A 7 -21.62 -41.23 49.13
C SER A 7 -22.82 -40.43 48.61
N THR A 8 -22.60 -39.44 47.74
CA THR A 8 -23.49 -38.98 46.63
C THR A 8 -22.66 -38.06 45.69
N PRO A 9 -23.12 -37.75 44.46
CA PRO A 9 -23.21 -38.64 43.30
C PRO A 9 -22.26 -38.22 42.15
N THR A 10 -21.91 -39.20 41.33
CA THR A 10 -21.21 -39.09 40.05
C THR A 10 -21.95 -38.18 39.06
N ALA A 11 -21.24 -37.21 38.47
CA ALA A 11 -21.57 -36.61 37.19
C ALA A 11 -20.35 -36.72 36.26
N ALA A 12 -20.57 -37.34 35.11
CA ALA A 12 -19.59 -37.60 34.06
C ALA A 12 -19.19 -36.31 33.31
N ALA A 13 -17.96 -36.25 32.78
CA ALA A 13 -17.70 -36.18 31.33
C ALA A 13 -16.29 -35.65 30.98
N THR A 14 -15.55 -36.51 30.26
CA THR A 14 -14.76 -36.18 29.05
C THR A 14 -13.38 -35.51 29.19
N GLY A 15 -12.36 -36.38 29.19
CA GLY A 15 -11.47 -36.53 28.03
C GLY A 15 -10.49 -35.38 27.70
N GLY A 16 -9.27 -35.48 28.22
CA GLY A 16 -8.10 -34.78 27.69
C GLY A 16 -6.99 -35.77 27.35
N LYS A 17 -6.78 -36.05 26.06
CA LYS A 17 -5.64 -36.85 25.59
C LYS A 17 -4.37 -35.98 25.63
N ASN A 18 -3.36 -36.48 26.32
CA ASN A 18 -1.98 -36.00 26.28
C ASN A 18 -1.43 -36.06 24.84
N SER A 19 -1.12 -34.91 24.24
CA SER A 19 -0.26 -34.84 23.07
C SER A 19 1.18 -34.60 23.50
N LYS A 20 2.05 -35.57 23.18
CA LYS A 20 3.51 -35.46 23.26
C LYS A 20 3.97 -34.34 22.33
N ASN A 21 4.72 -33.39 22.88
CA ASN A 21 5.44 -32.37 22.13
C ASN A 21 6.72 -32.97 21.57
N ASP A 22 6.76 -33.23 20.26
CA ASP A 22 8.00 -33.45 19.53
C ASP A 22 8.57 -32.10 19.10
N SER A 23 9.63 -31.70 19.78
CA SER A 23 10.51 -30.61 19.42
C SER A 23 11.36 -31.00 18.21
N ALA A 24 10.97 -30.58 17.01
CA ALA A 24 11.86 -30.50 15.86
C ALA A 24 11.28 -29.59 14.77
N LYS A 25 12.17 -28.88 14.06
CA LYS A 25 11.94 -27.97 12.92
C LYS A 25 11.80 -26.48 13.24
N PHE A 26 12.78 -25.97 13.98
CA PHE A 26 13.20 -24.57 13.87
C PHE A 26 14.08 -24.46 12.60
N GLY A 27 13.50 -24.05 11.45
CA GLY A 27 14.30 -23.89 10.23
C GLY A 27 13.52 -23.98 8.92
N ALA A 28 12.57 -23.08 8.68
CA ALA A 28 12.17 -22.67 7.33
C ALA A 28 11.32 -21.40 7.41
N SER A 29 11.78 -20.34 6.74
CA SER A 29 10.96 -19.26 6.19
C SER A 29 10.20 -18.35 7.16
N PHE A 30 10.91 -17.42 7.81
CA PHE A 30 10.32 -16.13 8.19
C PHE A 30 10.44 -15.15 7.01
N ALA A 31 9.62 -15.34 5.99
CA ALA A 31 9.35 -14.34 4.97
C ALA A 31 7.84 -14.07 5.00
N PRO A 32 7.37 -12.91 5.52
CA PRO A 32 5.97 -12.57 5.39
C PRO A 32 5.70 -12.22 3.92
N SER A 33 5.00 -13.10 3.21
CA SER A 33 4.36 -12.75 1.93
C SER A 33 3.01 -12.09 2.24
N PHE A 34 2.82 -10.86 1.80
CA PHE A 34 1.49 -10.27 1.67
C PHE A 34 1.22 -10.05 0.18
N THR A 35 0.15 -10.67 -0.31
CA THR A 35 -0.37 -10.49 -1.67
C THR A 35 -1.44 -9.39 -1.65
N LEU A 36 -1.18 -8.27 -2.33
CA LEU A 36 -2.18 -7.25 -2.63
C LEU A 36 -2.92 -7.64 -3.91
N ASN A 37 -4.21 -7.98 -3.81
CA ASN A 37 -5.09 -8.16 -4.97
C ASN A 37 -5.90 -6.87 -5.15
N LEU A 38 -5.50 -6.05 -6.13
CA LEU A 38 -6.20 -4.82 -6.48
C LEU A 38 -7.13 -5.09 -7.67
N SER A 39 -8.40 -5.39 -7.39
CA SER A 39 -9.42 -5.52 -8.42
C SER A 39 -9.81 -4.13 -8.93
N GLN A 40 -9.24 -3.71 -10.06
CA GLN A 40 -9.73 -2.53 -10.78
C GLN A 40 -11.01 -2.90 -11.53
N ASN A 41 -12.15 -2.46 -11.00
CA ASN A 41 -13.41 -2.43 -11.75
C ASN A 41 -13.27 -1.39 -12.89
N LYS A 42 -12.83 -1.82 -14.07
CA LYS A 42 -12.97 -1.05 -15.31
C LYS A 42 -14.46 -0.95 -15.65
N THR A 43 -15.10 0.12 -15.22
CA THR A 43 -16.38 0.55 -15.81
C THR A 43 -16.07 1.05 -17.23
N ASN A 44 -16.17 0.16 -18.21
CA ASN A 44 -16.04 0.51 -19.62
C ASN A 44 -17.27 1.32 -20.04
N ASN A 45 -17.09 2.61 -20.28
CA ASN A 45 -17.98 3.38 -21.15
C ASN A 45 -17.15 3.95 -22.30
N SER A 46 -17.09 3.23 -23.41
CA SER A 46 -16.79 3.81 -24.71
C SER A 46 -17.34 2.92 -25.81
N GLY A 47 -18.37 3.41 -26.49
CA GLY A 47 -18.81 2.88 -27.76
C GLY A 47 -17.76 3.16 -28.85
N GLY A 48 -17.67 2.21 -29.79
CA GLY A 48 -17.41 2.45 -31.20
C GLY A 48 -15.98 2.81 -31.62
N GLY A 49 -15.37 1.92 -32.42
CA GLY A 49 -14.32 2.27 -33.37
C GLY A 49 -13.12 1.33 -33.36
N GLY A 50 -13.12 0.37 -34.29
CA GLY A 50 -12.10 -0.68 -34.40
C GLY A 50 -10.74 -0.23 -34.95
N GLY A 51 -9.76 -1.12 -34.79
CA GLY A 51 -8.43 -0.97 -35.41
C GLY A 51 -7.34 -1.81 -34.74
N SER A 52 -7.50 -3.13 -34.69
CA SER A 52 -6.47 -4.07 -34.23
C SER A 52 -5.31 -4.18 -35.22
N ARG A 53 -4.09 -3.93 -34.74
CA ARG A 53 -2.81 -4.54 -35.20
C ARG A 53 -2.01 -4.82 -33.92
N GLY A 54 -2.13 -5.99 -33.29
CA GLY A 54 -1.55 -7.23 -33.78
C GLY A 54 -0.19 -7.47 -33.08
N SER A 55 -0.22 -7.95 -31.84
CA SER A 55 0.86 -8.77 -31.25
C SER A 55 0.28 -9.70 -30.16
N VAL A 56 0.13 -10.97 -30.56
CA VAL A 56 0.15 -12.25 -29.82
C VAL A 56 -0.42 -12.36 -28.38
N PRO A 57 -1.37 -13.28 -28.12
CA PRO A 57 -1.71 -13.69 -26.76
C PRO A 57 -0.74 -14.77 -26.30
N ALA A 58 0.30 -14.41 -25.55
CA ALA A 58 1.15 -15.38 -24.87
C ALA A 58 0.52 -15.76 -23.52
N GLN A 59 -0.35 -16.77 -23.57
CA GLN A 59 -0.76 -17.55 -22.41
C GLN A 59 0.44 -18.35 -21.88
N GLY A 60 0.81 -18.13 -20.63
CA GLY A 60 1.70 -19.03 -19.87
C GLY A 60 3.04 -18.42 -19.48
N GLY A 61 3.06 -17.75 -18.32
CA GLY A 61 4.30 -17.36 -17.66
C GLY A 61 4.00 -16.63 -16.36
N ARG A 62 4.18 -17.31 -15.22
CA ARG A 62 4.27 -16.70 -13.89
C ARG A 62 5.52 -15.81 -13.85
N GLY A 63 5.43 -14.62 -14.41
CA GLY A 63 6.41 -13.54 -14.28
C GLY A 63 5.66 -12.35 -13.72
N GLY A 64 6.06 -11.88 -12.53
CA GLY A 64 5.41 -10.75 -11.86
C GLY A 64 5.40 -9.52 -12.77
N HIS A 65 4.24 -9.22 -13.35
CA HIS A 65 4.00 -7.91 -13.90
C HIS A 65 4.06 -6.94 -12.72
N SER A 66 5.08 -6.10 -12.69
CA SER A 66 5.12 -4.95 -11.80
C SER A 66 4.04 -3.99 -12.26
N GLU A 67 2.81 -4.19 -11.80
CA GLU A 67 1.74 -3.21 -11.98
C GLU A 67 2.29 -1.89 -11.40
N ALA A 68 2.41 -0.87 -12.24
CA ALA A 68 3.04 0.37 -11.84
C ALA A 68 2.22 1.00 -10.69
N LEU A 69 2.88 1.26 -9.55
CA LEU A 69 2.25 1.90 -8.38
C LEU A 69 1.73 3.30 -8.70
N LEU A 70 2.37 3.96 -9.67
CA LEU A 70 2.04 5.29 -10.12
C LEU A 70 1.46 5.22 -11.55
N PRO A 71 0.53 6.12 -11.90
CA PRO A 71 0.14 6.29 -13.30
C PRO A 71 1.37 6.65 -14.14
N PRO A 72 1.36 6.38 -15.45
CA PRO A 72 2.41 6.84 -16.35
C PRO A 72 2.61 8.36 -16.20
N PRO A 73 3.86 8.86 -16.22
CA PRO A 73 4.16 10.28 -16.07
C PRO A 73 3.84 11.05 -17.37
N GLU A 74 2.55 11.11 -17.71
CA GLU A 74 2.04 11.94 -18.78
C GLU A 74 1.89 13.36 -18.25
N PHE A 75 2.64 14.32 -18.79
CA PHE A 75 2.60 15.72 -18.37
C PHE A 75 2.11 16.62 -19.50
N THR A 76 1.05 16.19 -20.18
CA THR A 76 0.51 16.89 -21.36
C THR A 76 -0.45 18.02 -21.04
N SER A 77 -1.02 18.02 -19.83
CA SER A 77 -1.95 19.05 -19.37
C SER A 77 -1.75 19.41 -17.90
N PRO A 78 -2.16 20.61 -17.46
CA PRO A 78 -2.16 20.99 -16.04
C PRO A 78 -2.95 20.02 -15.14
N ALA A 79 -3.97 19.37 -15.70
CA ALA A 79 -4.75 18.37 -14.99
C ALA A 79 -3.92 17.09 -14.75
N ASP A 80 -3.07 16.69 -15.69
CA ASP A 80 -2.24 15.50 -15.55
C ASP A 80 -1.17 15.69 -14.46
N VAL A 81 -0.54 16.88 -14.40
CA VAL A 81 0.41 17.24 -13.33
C VAL A 81 -0.27 17.13 -11.96
N ARG A 82 -1.49 17.67 -11.82
CA ARG A 82 -2.28 17.58 -10.59
C ARG A 82 -2.55 16.12 -10.21
N ASN A 83 -3.02 15.34 -11.18
CA ASN A 83 -3.41 13.95 -10.96
C ASN A 83 -2.21 13.10 -10.55
N TYR A 84 -1.08 13.25 -11.22
CA TYR A 84 0.16 12.55 -10.90
C TYR A 84 0.67 12.89 -9.49
N CYS A 85 0.74 14.19 -9.14
CA CYS A 85 1.17 14.64 -7.81
C CYS A 85 0.24 14.15 -6.69
N ASN A 86 -1.07 14.16 -6.92
CA ASN A 86 -2.04 13.68 -5.93
C ASN A 86 -1.96 12.16 -5.73
N HIS A 87 -1.77 11.40 -6.82
CA HIS A 87 -1.59 9.96 -6.73
C HIS A 87 -0.29 9.60 -6.02
N LEU A 88 0.82 10.26 -6.37
CA LEU A 88 2.10 10.10 -5.68
C LEU A 88 1.99 10.41 -4.18
N ARG A 89 1.30 11.50 -3.83
CA ARG A 89 1.04 11.86 -2.42
C ARG A 89 0.26 10.75 -1.70
N ALA A 90 -0.81 10.23 -2.31
CA ALA A 90 -1.62 9.18 -1.72
C ALA A 90 -0.80 7.89 -1.48
N VAL A 91 -0.07 7.44 -2.51
CA VAL A 91 0.76 6.23 -2.43
C VAL A 91 1.83 6.37 -1.36
N MET A 92 2.54 7.49 -1.32
CA MET A 92 3.62 7.71 -0.34
C MET A 92 3.12 7.83 1.10
N VAL A 93 1.93 8.40 1.30
CA VAL A 93 1.28 8.43 2.63
C VAL A 93 0.94 7.02 3.08
N THR A 94 0.31 6.20 2.23
CA THR A 94 0.00 4.80 2.56
C THR A 94 1.28 4.02 2.86
N LEU A 95 2.29 4.15 2.00
CA LEU A 95 3.59 3.50 2.19
C LEU A 95 4.24 3.92 3.53
N SER A 96 4.13 5.20 3.91
CA SER A 96 4.68 5.68 5.19
C SER A 96 4.07 4.96 6.39
N PHE A 97 2.76 4.70 6.38
CA PHE A 97 2.09 3.98 7.45
C PHE A 97 2.48 2.51 7.49
N GLU A 98 2.51 1.84 6.34
CA GLU A 98 2.89 0.43 6.23
C GLU A 98 4.33 0.20 6.70
N VAL A 99 5.26 1.05 6.28
CA VAL A 99 6.67 0.99 6.68
C VAL A 99 6.83 1.32 8.17
N ALA A 100 6.05 2.27 8.71
CA ALA A 100 6.06 2.60 10.13
C ALA A 100 5.57 1.44 11.01
N MET A 101 4.54 0.72 10.57
CA MET A 101 4.07 -0.51 11.24
C MET A 101 5.11 -1.63 11.13
N GLY A 102 5.70 -1.82 9.95
CA GLY A 102 6.79 -2.78 9.73
C GLY A 102 7.99 -2.54 10.66
N ALA A 103 8.32 -1.27 10.94
CA ALA A 103 9.38 -0.92 11.89
C ALA A 103 9.07 -1.36 13.33
N GLU A 104 7.82 -1.23 13.79
CA GLU A 104 7.44 -1.68 15.14
C GLU A 104 7.38 -3.20 15.24
N ILE A 105 6.86 -3.89 14.21
CA ILE A 105 6.88 -5.37 14.15
C ILE A 105 8.33 -5.86 14.19
N LEU A 106 9.21 -5.29 13.37
CA LEU A 106 10.63 -5.65 13.33
C LEU A 106 11.31 -5.44 14.69
N LYS A 107 11.01 -4.32 15.36
CA LYS A 107 11.53 -4.04 16.71
C LYS A 107 11.03 -5.08 17.72
N GLY A 108 9.75 -5.42 17.69
CA GLY A 108 9.14 -6.42 18.55
C GLY A 108 9.81 -7.79 18.39
N VAL A 109 9.93 -8.26 17.15
CA VAL A 109 10.56 -9.53 16.81
C VAL A 109 12.03 -9.55 17.21
N LEU A 110 12.81 -8.53 16.87
CA LEU A 110 14.24 -8.51 17.18
C LEU A 110 14.52 -8.40 18.69
N SER A 111 13.59 -7.84 19.47
CA SER A 111 13.74 -7.70 20.91
C SER A 111 13.62 -9.01 21.70
N THR A 112 13.08 -10.07 21.09
CA THR A 112 12.98 -11.41 21.69
C THR A 112 14.25 -12.24 21.47
N VAL A 113 15.10 -11.85 20.52
CA VAL A 113 16.35 -12.56 20.21
C VAL A 113 17.35 -12.32 21.34
N PRO A 114 17.94 -13.37 21.96
CA PRO A 114 18.95 -13.18 23.00
C PRO A 114 20.17 -12.37 22.53
N ASP A 115 20.78 -11.60 23.43
CA ASP A 115 22.06 -10.93 23.13
C ASP A 115 23.19 -11.98 23.21
N PRO A 116 24.06 -12.13 22.18
CA PRO A 116 25.16 -13.09 22.20
C PRO A 116 26.17 -12.80 23.32
N GLU A 117 26.30 -11.53 23.70
CA GLU A 117 27.16 -11.09 24.82
C GLU A 117 26.47 -11.23 26.19
N GLY A 118 25.25 -11.77 26.26
CA GLY A 118 24.50 -11.96 27.49
C GLY A 118 24.04 -10.66 28.19
N ARG A 119 24.19 -9.49 27.56
CA ARG A 119 23.85 -8.21 28.20
C ARG A 119 22.34 -8.06 28.38
N ILE A 120 21.94 -7.73 29.60
CA ILE A 120 20.55 -7.40 29.92
C ILE A 120 20.13 -6.17 29.10
N GLY A 121 19.16 -6.35 28.20
CA GLY A 121 18.66 -5.30 27.31
C GLY A 121 19.50 -5.04 26.04
N GLY A 122 20.62 -5.73 25.84
CA GLY A 122 21.45 -5.59 24.63
C GLY A 122 20.68 -5.88 23.35
N SER A 123 19.78 -6.87 23.40
CA SER A 123 18.85 -7.18 22.32
C SER A 123 17.93 -6.02 21.96
N LYS A 124 17.26 -5.41 22.94
CA LYS A 124 16.35 -4.26 22.74
C LYS A 124 17.08 -3.07 22.12
N ALA A 125 18.32 -2.81 22.53
CA ALA A 125 19.14 -1.74 21.97
C ALA A 125 19.49 -1.98 20.49
N ARG A 126 19.84 -3.21 20.12
CA ARG A 126 20.09 -3.58 18.71
C ARG A 126 18.82 -3.55 17.88
N ALA A 127 17.72 -4.11 18.40
CA ALA A 127 16.40 -4.07 17.77
C ALA A 127 15.97 -2.63 17.45
N TRP A 128 16.15 -1.72 18.42
CA TRP A 128 15.86 -0.30 18.22
C TRP A 128 16.75 0.34 17.15
N LYS A 129 18.06 0.05 17.13
CA LYS A 129 18.96 0.59 16.11
C LYS A 129 18.55 0.18 14.69
N VAL A 130 18.16 -1.08 14.52
CA VAL A 130 17.71 -1.61 13.21
C VAL A 130 16.35 -1.01 12.84
N SER A 131 15.36 -1.07 13.72
CA SER A 131 14.03 -0.55 13.44
C SER A 131 14.00 0.97 13.22
N ARG A 132 14.93 1.71 13.84
CA ARG A 132 15.12 3.15 13.60
C ARG A 132 15.39 3.48 12.14
N LYS A 133 16.15 2.63 11.44
CA LYS A 133 16.45 2.84 10.00
C LYS A 133 15.18 2.70 9.18
N LEU A 134 14.36 1.69 9.47
CA LEU A 134 13.09 1.49 8.78
C LEU A 134 12.09 2.59 9.10
N ARG A 135 12.03 3.05 10.36
CA ARG A 135 11.21 4.21 10.75
C ARG A 135 11.63 5.48 10.00
N LYS A 136 12.93 5.71 9.82
CA LYS A 136 13.44 6.84 9.02
C LYS A 136 12.98 6.77 7.56
N SER A 137 12.87 5.57 6.98
CA SER A 137 12.31 5.39 5.63
C SER A 137 10.84 5.78 5.56
N ALA A 138 10.04 5.47 6.59
CA ALA A 138 8.65 5.92 6.68
C ALA A 138 8.56 7.46 6.72
N ASP A 139 9.39 8.11 7.53
CA ASP A 139 9.44 9.57 7.62
C ASP A 139 9.87 10.22 6.29
N ALA A 140 10.80 9.58 5.56
CA ALA A 140 11.22 10.00 4.23
C ALA A 140 10.08 9.88 3.20
N ALA A 141 9.29 8.81 3.24
CA ALA A 141 8.11 8.65 2.39
C ALA A 141 7.07 9.75 2.68
N ALA A 142 6.79 10.04 3.96
CA ALA A 142 5.91 11.14 4.34
C ALA A 142 6.44 12.50 3.86
N SER A 143 7.76 12.71 3.89
CA SER A 143 8.41 13.92 3.37
C SER A 143 8.31 14.01 1.85
N ALA A 144 8.47 12.89 1.13
CA ALA A 144 8.24 12.82 -0.31
C ALA A 144 6.79 13.16 -0.67
N ALA A 145 5.81 12.71 0.12
CA ALA A 145 4.40 13.07 -0.07
C ALA A 145 4.12 14.58 0.12
N LYS A 146 4.85 15.24 1.03
CA LYS A 146 4.79 16.70 1.20
C LYS A 146 5.39 17.40 0.00
N ASN A 147 6.55 16.95 -0.47
CA ASN A 147 7.20 17.50 -1.67
C ASN A 147 6.33 17.34 -2.91
N ALA A 148 5.64 16.21 -3.09
CA ALA A 148 4.70 16.01 -4.20
C ALA A 148 3.58 17.05 -4.23
N ALA A 149 3.02 17.41 -3.07
CA ALA A 149 2.03 18.50 -2.97
C ALA A 149 2.65 19.86 -3.25
N ALA A 150 3.85 20.12 -2.72
CA ALA A 150 4.58 21.36 -2.95
C ALA A 150 4.94 21.55 -4.44
N THR A 151 5.26 20.48 -5.17
CA THR A 151 5.52 20.52 -6.61
C THR A 151 4.32 21.08 -7.38
N TYR A 152 3.11 20.60 -7.09
CA TYR A 152 1.92 21.12 -7.77
C TYR A 152 1.61 22.57 -7.37
N ALA A 153 1.79 22.93 -6.10
CA ALA A 153 1.61 24.31 -5.66
C ALA A 153 2.60 25.27 -6.33
N ALA A 154 3.89 24.88 -6.43
CA ALA A 154 4.91 25.65 -7.13
C ALA A 154 4.62 25.73 -8.64
N PHE A 155 4.14 24.65 -9.26
CA PHE A 155 3.69 24.66 -10.65
C PHE A 155 2.55 25.67 -10.87
N GLN A 156 1.56 25.72 -9.99
CA GLN A 156 0.47 26.70 -10.10
C GLN A 156 1.01 28.13 -10.03
N GLN A 157 1.89 28.43 -9.07
CA GLN A 157 2.46 29.76 -8.89
C GLN A 157 3.33 30.20 -10.09
N ALA A 158 4.15 29.28 -10.62
CA ALA A 158 5.10 29.60 -11.67
C ALA A 158 4.47 29.70 -13.07
N TYR A 159 3.35 29.01 -13.31
CA TYR A 159 2.71 28.91 -14.62
C TYR A 159 1.27 29.47 -14.64
N GLU A 160 0.88 30.24 -13.61
CA GLU A 160 -0.47 30.81 -13.46
C GLU A 160 -0.91 31.59 -14.71
N GLU A 161 -0.01 32.39 -15.28
CA GLU A 161 -0.30 33.22 -16.45
C GLU A 161 -0.48 32.41 -17.74
N GLU A 162 0.35 31.40 -17.96
CA GLU A 162 0.29 30.50 -19.11
C GLU A 162 -0.96 29.62 -19.04
N ILE A 163 -1.25 29.08 -17.86
CA ILE A 163 -2.45 28.27 -17.61
C ILE A 163 -3.71 29.11 -17.86
N ASN A 164 -3.76 30.34 -17.35
CA ASN A 164 -4.90 31.22 -17.55
C ASN A 164 -5.01 31.69 -19.00
N ARG A 165 -3.91 32.00 -19.69
CA ARG A 165 -3.89 32.30 -21.13
C ARG A 165 -4.45 31.15 -21.97
N VAL A 166 -4.06 29.91 -21.69
CA VAL A 166 -4.58 28.71 -22.38
C VAL A 166 -6.07 28.51 -22.07
N LYS A 167 -6.50 28.74 -20.82
CA LYS A 167 -7.91 28.65 -20.43
C LYS A 167 -8.79 29.70 -21.12
N HIS A 168 -8.30 30.93 -21.26
CA HIS A 168 -8.99 31.98 -22.01
C HIS A 168 -9.02 31.70 -23.52
N ARG A 169 -7.99 31.05 -24.06
CA ARG A 169 -7.95 30.63 -25.48
C ARG A 169 -8.88 29.44 -25.77
N ALA A 170 -9.00 28.50 -24.83
CA ALA A 170 -9.89 27.35 -24.95
C ALA A 170 -11.37 27.73 -24.84
N ARG A 171 -11.71 28.79 -24.10
CA ARG A 171 -13.05 29.37 -24.05
C ARG A 171 -13.31 30.27 -25.26
N ARG A 172 -13.28 29.69 -26.46
CA ARG A 172 -13.67 30.40 -27.69
C ARG A 172 -15.15 30.82 -27.52
N PRO A 173 -15.50 32.11 -27.60
CA PRO A 173 -16.89 32.52 -27.54
C PRO A 173 -17.61 31.85 -28.72
N GLN A 174 -18.57 30.97 -28.41
CA GLN A 174 -19.54 30.49 -29.39
C GLN A 174 -20.30 31.74 -29.83
N GLY A 175 -19.88 32.34 -30.96
CA GLY A 175 -20.57 33.48 -31.54
C GLY A 175 -22.04 33.12 -31.76
N PRO A 176 -22.97 34.09 -31.67
CA PRO A 176 -24.38 33.84 -31.92
C PRO A 176 -24.55 33.12 -33.27
N ARG A 177 -25.08 31.90 -33.23
CA ARG A 177 -25.47 31.18 -34.44
C ARG A 177 -26.68 31.93 -35.00
N MET A 178 -26.50 32.67 -36.09
CA MET A 178 -27.62 33.26 -36.82
C MET A 178 -28.49 32.11 -37.35
N ASP A 179 -29.69 31.99 -36.81
CA ASP A 179 -30.67 31.00 -37.25
C ASP A 179 -31.41 31.55 -38.47
N TRP A 180 -31.03 31.08 -39.64
CA TRP A 180 -31.64 31.47 -40.92
C TRP A 180 -33.03 30.87 -41.14
N ALA A 181 -33.54 30.06 -40.19
CA ALA A 181 -34.84 29.39 -40.30
C ALA A 181 -36.02 30.19 -39.70
N GLN A 182 -35.81 31.44 -39.30
CA GLN A 182 -36.87 32.32 -38.74
C GLN A 182 -37.20 33.54 -39.63
N GLN A 183 -37.35 33.37 -40.95
CA GLN A 183 -37.95 34.39 -41.82
C GLN A 183 -39.39 34.05 -42.17
#